data_AF-A0A2I1E132-F1
#
_entry.id   AF-A0A2I1E132-F1
#
_cell.length_a   1.000
_cell.length_b   1.000
_cell.length_c   1.000
_cell.angle_alpha   90.00
_cell.angle_beta   90.00
_cell.angle_gamma   90.00
#
_symmetry.space_group_name_H-M   'P 1'
#
loop_
_entity.id
_entity.type
_entity.pdbx_description
1 polymer ?
#
loop_
_entity_poly.entity_id
_entity_poly.type
_entity_poly.pdbx_seq_one_letter_code
_entity_poly.pdbx_strand_id
1 'polypeptide(L)'
;MTIKEHKQLFMNVSSHFKTQPIENRLNDDLTKLQSVTNKIHKMVEQQKQETDNIISMTERHINITKHLQEKLDNVQAQVDYTNVLSTYRDWIGEFLREVVRKMKLKSLDEFIQILHNKWFLEDQEDEESETEENEEQGDEESEVEENEEQEDEEDEEQEEDDNILTELKIILEKVGLTLLDFKKLLKMRELSNTKFHKTDLNQTPKEAKKQLHDTDFPGDIADIKVPLEKALDALTLWTKNKKRRNKQNKRKK
;
A
#
# COMPACT_ATOMS: atom_id res chain seq x y z
N MET A 1 -29.22 -35.73 -35.86
CA MET A 1 -30.23 -36.74 -35.55
C MET A 1 -30.46 -36.76 -34.05
N THR A 2 -31.63 -36.36 -33.58
CA THR A 2 -31.91 -36.22 -32.14
C THR A 2 -32.12 -37.58 -31.47
N ILE A 3 -31.97 -37.67 -30.14
CA ILE A 3 -32.19 -38.91 -29.37
C ILE A 3 -33.63 -39.43 -29.54
N LYS A 4 -34.60 -38.52 -29.71
CA LYS A 4 -35.99 -38.88 -30.03
C LYS A 4 -36.11 -39.61 -31.36
N GLU A 5 -35.36 -39.20 -32.38
CA GLU A 5 -35.37 -39.83 -33.71
C GLU A 5 -34.79 -41.25 -33.67
N HIS A 6 -33.72 -41.49 -32.89
CA HIS A 6 -33.17 -42.84 -32.69
C HIS A 6 -34.16 -43.78 -31.99
N LYS A 7 -34.85 -43.29 -30.95
CA LYS A 7 -35.87 -44.07 -30.24
C LYS A 7 -37.04 -44.43 -31.16
N GLN A 8 -37.46 -43.50 -32.03
CA GLN A 8 -38.55 -43.75 -32.98
C GLN A 8 -38.18 -44.77 -34.05
N LEU A 9 -36.96 -44.69 -34.61
CA LEU A 9 -36.46 -45.68 -35.57
C LEU A 9 -36.39 -47.08 -34.96
N PHE A 10 -35.91 -47.20 -33.71
CA PHE A 10 -35.85 -48.48 -33.02
C PHE A 10 -37.24 -49.11 -32.82
N MET A 11 -38.24 -48.31 -32.47
CA MET A 11 -39.63 -48.78 -32.30
C MET A 11 -40.24 -49.26 -33.62
N ASN A 12 -39.96 -48.56 -34.74
CA ASN A 12 -40.46 -48.93 -36.07
C ASN A 12 -39.82 -50.22 -36.59
N VAL A 13 -38.53 -50.44 -36.30
CA VAL A 13 -37.84 -51.68 -36.66
C VAL A 13 -38.37 -52.85 -35.81
N SER A 14 -38.59 -52.64 -34.51
CA SER A 14 -39.10 -53.67 -33.58
C SER A 14 -40.50 -54.18 -33.93
N SER A 15 -41.38 -53.36 -34.51
CA SER A 15 -42.74 -53.80 -34.89
C SER A 15 -42.77 -54.71 -36.12
N HIS A 16 -41.75 -54.64 -37.00
CA HIS A 16 -41.75 -55.37 -38.26
C HIS A 16 -41.38 -56.87 -38.12
N PHE A 17 -40.75 -57.28 -37.02
CA PHE A 17 -40.17 -58.62 -36.82
C PHE A 17 -41.01 -59.60 -35.94
N LYS A 18 -42.34 -59.55 -35.95
CA LYS A 18 -43.24 -60.31 -35.01
C LYS A 18 -44.15 -61.43 -35.61
N THR A 19 -43.90 -61.97 -36.81
CA THR A 19 -44.70 -63.02 -37.52
C THR A 19 -44.08 -64.41 -37.97
N GLN A 20 -43.04 -65.04 -37.36
CA GLN A 20 -42.31 -66.27 -37.78
C GLN A 20 -41.52 -67.02 -36.64
N PRO A 21 -41.29 -68.36 -36.67
CA PRO A 21 -40.63 -69.11 -35.57
C PRO A 21 -39.10 -68.88 -35.36
N ILE A 22 -38.40 -68.29 -36.34
CA ILE A 22 -37.03 -67.73 -36.15
C ILE A 22 -37.09 -66.54 -35.17
N GLU A 23 -38.28 -65.98 -34.92
CA GLU A 23 -38.48 -64.79 -34.10
C GLU A 23 -38.35 -65.01 -32.62
N ASN A 24 -38.58 -66.21 -32.07
CA ASN A 24 -38.46 -66.32 -30.61
C ASN A 24 -37.02 -66.04 -30.16
N ARG A 25 -36.02 -66.52 -30.91
CA ARG A 25 -34.61 -66.19 -30.65
C ARG A 25 -34.25 -64.75 -31.02
N LEU A 26 -34.73 -64.26 -32.17
CA LEU A 26 -34.47 -62.86 -32.58
C LEU A 26 -35.12 -61.85 -31.63
N ASN A 27 -36.30 -62.17 -31.09
CA ASN A 27 -37.03 -61.33 -30.13
C ASN A 27 -36.36 -61.37 -28.75
N ASP A 28 -35.84 -62.54 -28.32
CA ASP A 28 -35.00 -62.63 -27.11
C ASP A 28 -33.72 -61.79 -27.24
N ASP A 29 -33.05 -61.82 -28.39
CA ASP A 29 -31.84 -61.02 -28.61
C ASP A 29 -32.17 -59.53 -28.78
N LEU A 30 -33.30 -59.19 -29.39
CA LEU A 30 -33.79 -57.82 -29.49
C LEU A 30 -34.14 -57.23 -28.11
N THR A 31 -34.79 -58.00 -27.24
CA THR A 31 -35.12 -57.56 -25.87
C THR A 31 -33.87 -57.38 -25.02
N LYS A 32 -32.87 -58.27 -25.15
CA LYS A 32 -31.54 -58.08 -24.53
C LYS A 32 -30.86 -56.82 -25.04
N LEU A 33 -30.85 -56.59 -26.35
CA LEU A 33 -30.26 -55.40 -26.96
C LEU A 33 -30.95 -54.11 -26.47
N GLN A 34 -32.27 -54.12 -26.38
CA GLN A 34 -33.05 -53.00 -25.83
C GLN A 34 -32.71 -52.74 -24.36
N SER A 35 -32.58 -53.78 -23.55
CA SER A 35 -32.16 -53.68 -22.15
C SER A 35 -30.76 -53.09 -22.01
N VAL A 36 -29.79 -53.58 -22.80
CA VAL A 36 -28.43 -53.04 -22.83
C VAL A 36 -28.43 -51.58 -23.29
N THR A 37 -29.19 -51.24 -24.34
CA THR A 37 -29.30 -49.88 -24.86
C THR A 37 -29.87 -48.92 -23.80
N ASN A 38 -30.91 -49.32 -23.08
CA ASN A 38 -31.48 -48.54 -21.98
C ASN A 38 -30.48 -48.37 -20.84
N LYS A 39 -29.71 -49.41 -20.51
CA LYS A 39 -28.66 -49.34 -19.49
C LYS A 39 -27.55 -48.36 -19.88
N ILE A 40 -27.07 -48.44 -21.13
CA ILE A 40 -26.07 -47.50 -21.67
C ILE A 40 -26.60 -46.08 -21.61
N HIS A 41 -27.85 -45.85 -22.04
CA HIS A 41 -28.46 -44.52 -22.00
C HIS A 41 -28.50 -43.94 -20.58
N LYS A 42 -28.91 -44.74 -19.59
CA LYS A 42 -28.91 -44.33 -18.18
C LYS A 42 -27.51 -43.99 -17.67
N MET A 43 -26.50 -44.79 -18.05
CA MET A 43 -25.11 -44.51 -17.68
C MET A 43 -24.59 -43.22 -18.30
N VAL A 44 -24.90 -42.95 -19.58
CA VAL A 44 -24.48 -41.72 -20.26
C VAL A 44 -25.14 -40.49 -19.64
N GLU A 45 -26.43 -40.53 -19.30
CA GLU A 45 -27.09 -39.38 -18.67
C GLU A 45 -26.52 -39.13 -17.26
N GLN A 46 -26.21 -40.19 -16.51
CA GLN A 46 -25.54 -40.06 -15.21
C GLN A 46 -24.16 -39.43 -15.36
N GLN A 47 -23.33 -39.89 -16.30
CA GLN A 47 -22.01 -39.33 -16.56
C GLN A 47 -22.07 -37.86 -16.98
N LYS A 48 -23.08 -37.48 -17.76
CA LYS A 48 -23.33 -36.09 -18.14
C LYS A 48 -23.62 -35.23 -16.91
N GLN A 49 -24.52 -35.67 -16.03
CA GLN A 49 -24.83 -34.95 -14.80
C GLN A 49 -23.60 -34.83 -13.86
N GLU A 50 -22.81 -35.90 -13.73
CA GLU A 50 -21.55 -35.87 -12.99
C GLU A 50 -20.56 -34.87 -13.60
N THR A 51 -20.46 -34.83 -14.93
CA THR A 51 -19.62 -33.86 -15.66
C THR A 51 -20.07 -32.43 -15.41
N ASP A 52 -21.37 -32.14 -15.49
CA ASP A 52 -21.92 -30.80 -15.24
C ASP A 52 -21.62 -30.33 -13.81
N ASN A 53 -21.73 -31.23 -12.82
CA ASN A 53 -21.38 -30.94 -11.44
C ASN A 53 -19.87 -30.63 -11.28
N ILE A 54 -19.00 -31.40 -11.93
CA ILE A 54 -17.55 -31.18 -11.91
C ILE A 54 -17.19 -29.82 -12.54
N ILE A 55 -17.84 -29.45 -13.65
CA ILE A 55 -17.64 -28.15 -14.30
C ILE A 55 -18.00 -27.02 -13.34
N SER A 56 -19.19 -27.07 -12.74
CA SER A 56 -19.64 -26.05 -11.77
C SER A 56 -18.71 -25.94 -10.55
N MET A 57 -18.20 -27.07 -10.04
CA MET A 57 -17.20 -27.07 -8.98
C MET A 57 -15.89 -26.42 -9.43
N THR A 58 -15.42 -26.74 -10.64
CA THR A 58 -14.18 -26.19 -11.20
C THR A 58 -14.26 -24.68 -11.38
N GLU A 59 -15.37 -24.16 -11.89
CA GLU A 59 -15.60 -22.71 -12.01
C GLU A 59 -15.56 -22.02 -10.65
N ARG A 60 -16.21 -22.60 -9.62
CA ARG A 60 -16.14 -22.08 -8.25
C ARG A 60 -14.70 -22.08 -7.72
N HIS A 61 -13.95 -23.14 -7.94
CA HIS A 61 -12.54 -23.22 -7.54
C HIS A 61 -11.69 -22.16 -8.24
N ILE A 62 -11.86 -21.95 -9.55
CA ILE A 62 -11.16 -20.90 -10.30
C ILE A 62 -11.42 -19.53 -9.69
N ASN A 63 -12.67 -19.22 -9.37
CA ASN A 63 -13.03 -17.93 -8.78
C ASN A 63 -12.42 -17.74 -7.38
N ILE A 64 -12.43 -18.78 -6.54
CA ILE A 64 -11.78 -18.73 -5.22
C ILE A 64 -10.28 -18.53 -5.38
N THR A 65 -9.62 -19.26 -6.27
CA THR A 65 -8.17 -19.13 -6.51
C THR A 65 -7.80 -17.74 -6.99
N LYS A 66 -8.56 -17.14 -7.92
CA LYS A 66 -8.34 -15.75 -8.36
C LYS A 66 -8.45 -14.76 -7.20
N HIS A 67 -9.50 -14.87 -6.39
CA HIS A 67 -9.66 -13.99 -5.23
C HIS A 67 -8.52 -14.15 -4.22
N LEU A 68 -8.08 -15.38 -3.96
CA LEU A 68 -6.95 -15.63 -3.06
C LEU A 68 -5.64 -15.06 -3.63
N GLN A 69 -5.44 -15.13 -4.94
CA GLN A 69 -4.27 -14.53 -5.60
C GLN A 69 -4.25 -13.01 -5.41
N GLU A 70 -5.37 -12.32 -5.66
CA GLU A 70 -5.47 -10.87 -5.45
C GLU A 70 -5.19 -10.47 -4.00
N LYS A 71 -5.70 -11.25 -3.04
CA LYS A 71 -5.42 -11.03 -1.61
C LYS A 71 -3.94 -11.24 -1.28
N LEU A 72 -3.31 -12.25 -1.87
CA LEU A 72 -1.89 -12.52 -1.67
C LEU A 72 -1.03 -11.39 -2.22
N ASP A 73 -1.35 -10.89 -3.42
CA ASP A 73 -0.64 -9.78 -4.05
C ASP A 73 -0.74 -8.50 -3.21
N ASN A 74 -1.93 -8.22 -2.65
CA ASN A 74 -2.14 -7.09 -1.74
C ASN A 74 -1.32 -7.24 -0.44
N VAL A 75 -1.37 -8.41 0.21
CA VAL A 75 -0.58 -8.67 1.41
C VAL A 75 0.92 -8.54 1.12
N GLN A 76 1.39 -9.04 -0.02
CA GLN A 76 2.78 -8.91 -0.44
C GLN A 76 3.17 -7.43 -0.59
N ALA A 77 2.36 -6.62 -1.27
CA ALA A 77 2.60 -5.18 -1.39
C ALA A 77 2.64 -4.47 -0.02
N GLN A 78 1.75 -4.83 0.92
CA GLN A 78 1.76 -4.29 2.28
C GLN A 78 3.00 -4.70 3.07
N VAL A 79 3.47 -5.93 2.90
CA VAL A 79 4.71 -6.43 3.52
C VAL A 79 5.90 -5.64 2.99
N ASP A 80 6.01 -5.47 1.67
CA ASP A 80 7.10 -4.72 1.04
C ASP A 80 7.10 -3.26 1.48
N TYR A 81 5.92 -2.63 1.53
CA TYR A 81 5.73 -1.29 2.08
C TYR A 81 6.22 -1.19 3.54
N THR A 82 5.79 -2.11 4.41
CA THR A 82 6.16 -2.12 5.83
C THR A 82 7.65 -2.38 6.03
N ASN A 83 8.26 -3.22 5.20
CA ASN A 83 9.69 -3.51 5.24
C ASN A 83 10.52 -2.27 4.90
N VAL A 84 10.13 -1.52 3.87
CA VAL A 84 10.80 -0.25 3.52
C VAL A 84 10.68 0.76 4.66
N LEU A 85 9.46 0.96 5.18
CA LEU A 85 9.22 1.88 6.29
C LEU A 85 10.10 1.54 7.50
N SER A 86 10.05 0.29 7.97
CA SER A 86 10.80 -0.15 9.15
C SER A 86 12.32 -0.06 8.98
N THR A 87 12.84 -0.40 7.80
CA THR A 87 14.28 -0.37 7.51
C THR A 87 14.85 1.05 7.62
N TYR A 88 14.12 2.03 7.08
CA TYR A 88 14.64 3.40 6.94
C TYR A 88 14.11 4.39 7.99
N ARG A 89 13.05 4.05 8.73
CA ARG A 89 12.51 4.90 9.82
C ARG A 89 13.57 5.32 10.82
N ASP A 90 14.41 4.39 11.26
CA ASP A 90 15.43 4.70 12.27
C ASP A 90 16.52 5.61 11.69
N TRP A 91 16.85 5.46 10.40
CA TRP A 91 17.76 6.36 9.69
C TRP A 91 17.20 7.77 9.56
N ILE A 92 15.92 7.90 9.24
CA ILE A 92 15.22 9.19 9.23
C ILE A 92 15.23 9.79 10.64
N GLY A 93 14.93 9.01 11.67
CA GLY A 93 15.00 9.46 13.05
C GLY A 93 16.41 9.90 13.48
N GLU A 94 17.45 9.20 13.04
CA GLU A 94 18.84 9.62 13.25
C GLU A 94 19.16 10.94 12.56
N PHE A 95 18.71 11.10 11.30
CA PHE A 95 18.86 12.34 10.55
C PHE A 95 18.15 13.52 11.24
N LEU A 96 16.88 13.36 11.64
CA LEU A 96 16.13 14.40 12.36
C LEU A 96 16.82 14.81 13.67
N ARG A 97 17.31 13.85 14.46
CA ARG A 97 18.08 14.14 15.69
C ARG A 97 19.36 14.93 15.41
N GLU A 98 20.02 14.69 14.28
CA GLU A 98 21.20 15.49 13.90
C GLU A 98 20.83 16.90 13.48
N VAL A 99 19.69 17.10 12.81
CA VAL A 99 19.17 18.42 12.44
C VAL A 99 18.84 19.24 13.69
N VAL A 100 18.03 18.69 14.60
CA VAL A 100 17.69 19.30 15.90
C VAL A 100 18.95 19.70 16.68
N ARG A 101 19.96 18.82 16.72
CA ARG A 101 21.23 19.12 17.41
C ARG A 101 22.01 20.27 16.75
N LYS A 102 21.92 20.42 15.43
CA LYS A 102 22.58 21.49 14.69
C LYS A 102 21.91 22.84 14.89
N MET A 103 20.58 22.84 15.00
CA MET A 103 19.75 24.00 15.37
C MET A 103 19.83 24.32 16.86
N LYS A 104 20.45 23.43 17.66
CA LYS A 104 20.56 23.55 19.12
C LYS A 104 19.22 23.56 19.84
N LEU A 105 18.21 22.94 19.24
CA LEU A 105 16.90 22.75 19.85
C LEU A 105 16.97 21.73 20.98
N LYS A 106 16.08 21.89 21.97
CA LYS A 106 16.08 21.09 23.22
C LYS A 106 15.54 19.68 22.97
N SER A 107 14.47 19.56 22.19
CA SER A 107 13.76 18.30 21.95
C SER A 107 13.49 18.07 20.46
N LEU A 108 13.52 16.80 20.07
CA LEU A 108 13.04 16.38 18.76
C LEU A 108 11.52 16.45 18.67
N ASP A 109 10.82 16.15 19.76
CA ASP A 109 9.36 16.07 19.76
C ASP A 109 8.73 17.47 19.67
N GLU A 110 9.32 18.45 20.36
CA GLU A 110 8.97 19.88 20.28
C GLU A 110 9.18 20.40 18.85
N PHE A 111 10.33 20.10 18.25
CA PHE A 111 10.62 20.46 16.86
C PHE A 111 9.62 19.85 15.86
N ILE A 112 9.19 18.61 16.08
CA ILE A 112 8.19 17.96 15.22
C ILE A 112 6.81 18.59 15.40
N GLN A 113 6.42 18.96 16.63
CA GLN A 113 5.16 19.64 16.89
C GLN A 113 5.08 21.00 16.19
N ILE A 114 6.15 21.80 16.28
CA ILE A 114 6.26 23.08 15.56
C ILE A 114 6.10 22.87 14.05
N LEU A 115 6.79 21.89 13.48
CA LEU A 115 6.66 21.58 12.06
C LEU A 115 5.26 21.08 11.67
N HIS A 116 4.59 20.33 12.53
CA HIS A 116 3.20 19.92 12.28
C HIS A 116 2.27 21.12 12.26
N ASN A 117 2.34 22.00 13.26
CA ASN A 117 1.48 23.18 13.31
C ASN A 117 1.67 24.02 12.04
N LYS A 118 2.92 24.28 11.66
CA LYS A 118 3.25 25.11 10.50
C LYS A 118 2.86 24.50 9.16
N TRP A 119 3.19 23.23 8.92
CA TRP A 119 2.90 22.57 7.64
C TRP A 119 1.47 22.05 7.49
N PHE A 120 0.70 21.98 8.58
CA PHE A 120 -0.71 21.61 8.54
C PHE A 120 -1.62 22.83 8.30
N LEU A 121 -1.19 24.03 8.70
CA LEU A 121 -1.87 25.29 8.37
C LEU A 121 -1.71 25.66 6.89
N GLU A 122 -0.53 25.47 6.30
CA GLU A 122 -0.31 25.71 4.85
C GLU A 122 -1.16 24.80 3.93
N ASP A 123 -1.54 23.59 4.35
CA ASP A 123 -2.37 22.68 3.54
C ASP A 123 -3.88 23.03 3.61
N GLN A 124 -4.32 23.96 4.49
CA GLN A 124 -5.73 24.40 4.61
C GLN A 124 -6.04 25.72 3.88
N GLU A 125 -5.05 26.60 3.70
CA GLU A 125 -5.23 27.87 2.99
C GLU A 125 -5.46 27.72 1.47
N ASP A 126 -5.05 26.58 0.90
CA ASP A 126 -5.26 26.26 -0.52
C ASP A 126 -6.70 25.78 -0.85
N GLU A 127 -7.53 25.43 0.13
CA GLU A 127 -8.94 25.01 -0.09
C GLU A 127 -9.97 26.12 0.15
N GLU A 128 -9.66 27.17 0.90
CA GLU A 128 -10.63 28.24 1.20
C GLU A 128 -10.62 29.41 0.19
N SER A 129 -9.73 29.43 -0.79
CA SER A 129 -9.67 30.49 -1.81
C SER A 129 -10.64 30.32 -3.01
N GLU A 130 -11.48 29.28 -3.05
CA GLU A 130 -12.48 29.08 -4.11
C GLU A 130 -13.93 29.49 -3.76
N THR A 131 -14.21 29.98 -2.56
CA THR A 131 -15.55 30.48 -2.21
C THR A 131 -15.49 31.70 -1.33
N GLU A 132 -15.42 32.88 -1.94
CA GLU A 132 -16.07 34.10 -1.42
C GLU A 132 -16.01 35.23 -2.47
N GLU A 133 -16.92 35.18 -3.44
CA GLU A 133 -17.46 36.40 -4.07
C GLU A 133 -18.99 36.37 -3.90
N ASN A 134 -19.54 37.48 -3.35
CA ASN A 134 -20.95 37.81 -3.03
C ASN A 134 -21.40 37.39 -1.61
N GLU A 135 -21.93 38.23 -0.71
CA GLU A 135 -22.67 39.52 -0.73
C GLU A 135 -22.36 40.28 0.59
N GLU A 136 -21.96 41.55 0.56
CA GLU A 136 -22.79 42.76 0.67
C GLU A 136 -23.50 43.00 2.04
N GLN A 137 -22.90 43.94 2.80
CA GLN A 137 -23.46 44.94 3.73
C GLN A 137 -24.55 44.57 4.74
N GLY A 138 -24.20 44.81 6.02
CA GLY A 138 -25.13 45.15 7.09
C GLY A 138 -24.39 45.71 8.30
N ASP A 139 -24.45 47.02 8.49
CA ASP A 139 -24.02 47.73 9.71
C ASP A 139 -24.75 47.19 10.94
N GLU A 140 -24.04 46.95 12.05
CA GLU A 140 -24.54 47.27 13.40
C GLU A 140 -23.37 47.36 14.40
N GLU A 141 -23.23 48.56 14.98
CA GLU A 141 -22.35 48.91 16.08
C GLU A 141 -22.66 48.05 17.33
N SER A 142 -21.65 47.51 18.00
CA SER A 142 -21.59 47.53 19.47
C SER A 142 -20.23 47.13 20.03
N GLU A 143 -19.74 47.99 20.91
CA GLU A 143 -18.98 47.67 22.13
C GLU A 143 -17.62 47.00 21.96
N VAL A 144 -16.62 47.87 21.74
CA VAL A 144 -15.23 47.68 22.12
C VAL A 144 -15.15 47.59 23.64
N GLU A 145 -14.81 46.42 24.18
CA GLU A 145 -14.08 46.31 25.45
C GLU A 145 -13.34 44.97 25.53
N GLU A 146 -12.03 45.08 25.78
CA GLU A 146 -11.07 44.07 26.26
C GLU A 146 -10.66 42.94 25.29
N ASN A 147 -9.55 43.15 24.55
CA ASN A 147 -8.65 42.04 24.17
C ASN A 147 -7.23 42.48 23.70
N GLU A 148 -6.66 43.58 24.23
CA GLU A 148 -5.30 44.05 23.86
C GLU A 148 -4.14 43.21 24.45
N GLU A 149 -4.41 42.17 25.27
CA GLU A 149 -3.37 41.29 25.84
C GLU A 149 -3.22 39.93 25.11
N GLN A 150 -4.00 39.65 24.06
CA GLN A 150 -3.90 38.40 23.28
C GLN A 150 -3.11 38.53 21.96
N GLU A 151 -3.01 39.73 21.38
CA GLU A 151 -2.31 39.94 20.09
C GLU A 151 -0.78 39.89 20.24
N ASP A 152 -0.23 40.35 21.37
CA ASP A 152 1.24 40.39 21.58
C ASP A 152 1.89 39.00 21.78
N GLU A 153 1.17 38.02 22.33
CA GLU A 153 1.71 36.65 22.52
C GLU A 153 1.67 35.81 21.22
N GLU A 154 0.65 36.00 20.38
CA GLU A 154 0.52 35.29 19.10
C GLU A 154 1.58 35.76 18.07
N ASP A 155 1.90 37.06 18.05
CA ASP A 155 2.93 37.63 17.18
C ASP A 155 4.35 37.15 17.55
N GLU A 156 4.66 36.98 18.86
CA GLU A 156 5.97 36.47 19.31
C GLU A 156 6.16 34.97 18.97
N GLU A 157 5.12 34.13 19.09
CA GLU A 157 5.19 32.71 18.71
C GLU A 157 5.39 32.51 17.20
N GLN A 158 4.76 33.33 16.36
CA GLN A 158 4.93 33.26 14.91
C GLN A 158 6.36 33.63 14.46
N GLU A 159 6.99 34.65 15.07
CA GLU A 159 8.37 35.03 14.77
C GLU A 159 9.39 33.93 15.14
N GLU A 160 9.19 33.25 16.27
CA GLU A 160 10.07 32.14 16.69
C GLU A 160 9.97 30.95 15.73
N ASP A 161 8.76 30.61 15.29
CA ASP A 161 8.50 29.51 14.34
C ASP A 161 9.07 29.81 12.93
N ASP A 162 9.04 31.06 12.48
CA ASP A 162 9.66 31.51 11.22
C ASP A 162 11.18 31.41 11.26
N ASN A 163 11.78 31.71 12.41
CA ASN A 163 13.21 31.58 12.62
C ASN A 163 13.66 30.11 12.56
N ILE A 164 12.87 29.20 13.16
CA ILE A 164 13.11 27.76 13.10
C ILE A 164 13.05 27.23 11.67
N LEU A 165 12.03 27.62 10.89
CA LEU A 165 11.91 27.17 9.49
C LEU A 165 13.05 27.70 8.61
N THR A 166 13.47 28.95 8.85
CA THR A 166 14.60 29.56 8.14
C THR A 166 15.92 28.85 8.47
N GLU A 167 16.18 28.55 9.74
CA GLU A 167 17.37 27.81 10.14
C GLU A 167 17.35 26.37 9.60
N LEU A 168 16.19 25.71 9.60
CA LEU A 168 16.00 24.40 8.98
C LEU A 168 16.39 24.44 7.50
N LYS A 169 15.84 25.39 6.75
CA LYS A 169 16.15 25.57 5.31
C LYS A 169 17.65 25.70 5.06
N ILE A 170 18.35 26.52 5.85
CA ILE A 170 19.81 26.71 5.75
C ILE A 170 20.57 25.39 5.99
N ILE A 171 20.10 24.54 6.91
CA ILE A 171 20.73 23.23 7.17
C ILE A 171 20.46 22.25 6.03
N LEU A 172 19.24 22.24 5.49
CA LEU A 172 18.84 21.35 4.41
C LEU A 172 19.54 21.67 3.10
N GLU A 173 19.70 22.96 2.77
CA GLU A 173 20.43 23.39 1.58
C GLU A 173 21.89 22.89 1.57
N LYS A 174 22.55 22.86 2.74
CA LYS A 174 23.93 22.33 2.89
C LYS A 174 24.05 20.84 2.54
N VAL A 175 22.94 20.12 2.52
CA VAL A 175 22.89 18.68 2.18
C VAL A 175 22.04 18.41 0.94
N GLY A 176 21.64 19.46 0.21
CA GLY A 176 20.89 19.37 -1.03
C GLY A 176 19.43 18.91 -0.86
N LEU A 177 18.86 19.05 0.34
CA LEU A 177 17.45 18.75 0.62
C LEU A 177 16.60 20.03 0.53
N THR A 178 15.38 19.88 0.02
CA THR A 178 14.34 20.92 0.10
C THR A 178 13.47 20.71 1.35
N LEU A 179 12.65 21.71 1.71
CA LEU A 179 11.63 21.53 2.76
C LEU A 179 10.63 20.43 2.38
N LEU A 180 10.26 20.35 1.10
CA LEU A 180 9.40 19.27 0.59
C LEU A 180 10.03 17.88 0.76
N ASP A 181 11.32 17.73 0.41
CA ASP A 181 12.05 16.48 0.63
C ASP A 181 12.02 16.09 2.12
N PHE A 182 12.15 17.07 3.00
CA PHE A 182 12.11 16.86 4.44
C PHE A 182 10.70 16.49 4.97
N LYS A 183 9.65 17.18 4.51
CA LYS A 183 8.23 16.85 4.83
C LYS A 183 7.93 15.40 4.44
N LYS A 184 8.42 14.93 3.29
CA LYS A 184 8.30 13.51 2.87
C LYS A 184 8.98 12.54 3.85
N LEU A 185 10.22 12.84 4.25
CA LEU A 185 10.95 12.02 5.24
C LEU A 185 10.20 11.96 6.57
N LEU A 186 9.68 13.09 7.04
CA LEU A 186 8.91 13.17 8.28
C LEU A 186 7.64 12.30 8.20
N LYS A 187 6.85 12.46 7.13
CA LYS A 187 5.64 11.66 6.88
C LYS A 187 5.94 10.16 6.84
N MET A 188 7.04 9.74 6.19
CA MET A 188 7.44 8.33 6.17
C MET A 188 7.79 7.80 7.56
N ARG A 189 8.45 8.61 8.39
CA ARG A 189 8.76 8.22 9.77
C ARG A 189 7.48 8.01 10.59
N GLU A 190 6.46 8.84 10.39
CA GLU A 190 5.16 8.73 11.06
C GLU A 190 4.34 7.54 10.58
N LEU A 191 4.34 7.29 9.27
CA LEU A 191 3.68 6.12 8.69
C LEU A 191 4.34 4.80 9.14
N SER A 192 5.62 4.84 9.51
CA SER A 192 6.30 3.68 10.04
C SER A 192 5.84 3.33 11.45
N ASN A 193 5.36 2.11 11.60
CA ASN A 193 5.00 1.56 12.90
C ASN A 193 6.20 1.57 13.86
N THR A 194 5.98 2.07 15.08
CA THR A 194 7.00 2.20 16.13
C THR A 194 7.55 0.84 16.59
N LYS A 195 6.81 -0.25 16.37
CA LYS A 195 7.20 -1.63 16.73
C LYS A 195 8.26 -2.23 15.82
N PHE A 196 8.46 -1.70 14.62
CA PHE A 196 9.46 -2.22 13.68
C PHE A 196 10.63 -1.25 13.57
N HIS A 197 11.79 -1.73 14.00
CA HIS A 197 13.07 -1.02 13.96
C HIS A 197 13.91 -1.51 12.78
N LYS A 198 15.00 -0.81 12.48
CA LYS A 198 16.01 -1.28 11.53
C LYS A 198 16.46 -2.70 11.93
N THR A 199 16.50 -3.60 10.96
CA THR A 199 16.77 -5.02 11.20
C THR A 199 18.18 -5.25 11.74
N ASP A 200 19.15 -4.43 11.33
CA ASP A 200 20.53 -4.47 11.83
C ASP A 200 20.88 -3.17 12.57
N LEU A 201 21.03 -3.29 13.89
CA LEU A 201 21.41 -2.19 14.77
C LEU A 201 22.83 -1.65 14.49
N ASN A 202 23.71 -2.48 13.91
CA ASN A 202 25.10 -2.13 13.62
C ASN A 202 25.31 -1.59 12.20
N GLN A 203 24.27 -1.64 11.35
CA GLN A 203 24.33 -1.09 10.00
C GLN A 203 24.76 0.36 10.06
N THR A 204 25.68 0.75 9.18
CA THR A 204 26.14 2.12 9.02
C THR A 204 25.32 2.86 7.95
N PRO A 205 25.27 4.22 7.95
CA PRO A 205 24.55 4.96 6.92
C PRO A 205 25.00 4.63 5.49
N LYS A 206 26.27 4.23 5.32
CA LYS A 206 26.81 3.81 4.02
C LYS A 206 26.27 2.47 3.55
N GLU A 207 26.12 1.51 4.47
CA GLU A 207 25.57 0.20 4.16
C GLU A 207 24.07 0.32 3.88
N ALA A 208 23.35 1.13 4.68
CA ALA A 208 21.96 1.48 4.42
C ALA A 208 21.77 2.12 3.05
N LYS A 209 22.68 3.02 2.64
CA LYS A 209 22.66 3.61 1.30
C LYS A 209 22.89 2.56 0.20
N LYS A 210 23.79 1.61 0.41
CA LYS A 210 24.01 0.53 -0.55
C LYS A 210 22.74 -0.31 -0.71
N GLN A 211 22.11 -0.68 0.40
CA GLN A 211 20.84 -1.40 0.39
C GLN A 211 19.73 -0.60 -0.28
N LEU A 212 19.70 0.73 -0.10
CA LEU A 212 18.71 1.61 -0.73
C LEU A 212 18.72 1.52 -2.25
N HIS A 213 19.88 1.38 -2.87
CA HIS A 213 19.98 1.23 -4.33
C HIS A 213 19.34 -0.08 -4.80
N ASP A 214 19.55 -1.16 -4.05
CA ASP A 214 19.03 -2.51 -4.35
C ASP A 214 17.57 -2.71 -3.88
N THR A 215 16.99 -1.74 -3.16
CA THR A 215 15.61 -1.83 -2.66
C THR A 215 14.63 -1.30 -3.71
N ASP A 216 13.64 -2.12 -4.04
CA ASP A 216 12.47 -1.73 -4.81
C ASP A 216 11.46 -1.05 -3.89
N PHE A 217 11.05 0.16 -4.26
CA PHE A 217 10.06 0.92 -3.50
C PHE A 217 8.69 0.71 -4.12
N PRO A 218 7.66 0.36 -3.34
CA PRO A 218 6.30 0.37 -3.84
C PRO A 218 5.91 1.78 -4.29
N GLY A 219 5.06 1.86 -5.33
CA GLY A 219 4.80 3.09 -6.09
C GLY A 219 4.49 4.31 -5.21
N ASP A 220 3.67 4.13 -4.18
CA ASP A 220 3.18 5.20 -3.31
C ASP A 220 4.27 5.88 -2.46
N ILE A 221 5.44 5.25 -2.30
CA ILE A 221 6.59 5.80 -1.55
C ILE A 221 7.86 5.88 -2.39
N ALA A 222 7.78 5.64 -3.70
CA ALA A 222 8.96 5.61 -4.57
C ALA A 222 9.68 6.97 -4.64
N ASP A 223 8.94 8.06 -4.45
CA ASP A 223 9.45 9.43 -4.50
C ASP A 223 10.34 9.79 -3.30
N ILE A 224 10.31 9.01 -2.22
CA ILE A 224 11.13 9.25 -1.02
C ILE A 224 12.56 8.74 -1.15
N LYS A 225 12.83 7.88 -2.14
CA LYS A 225 14.14 7.24 -2.33
C LYS A 225 15.25 8.28 -2.45
N VAL A 226 14.99 9.36 -3.20
CA VAL A 226 15.95 10.45 -3.42
C VAL A 226 16.20 11.27 -2.14
N PRO A 227 15.16 11.81 -1.45
CA PRO A 227 15.33 12.43 -0.14
C PRO A 227 16.12 11.58 0.87
N LEU A 228 15.82 10.29 0.91
CA LEU A 228 16.43 9.36 1.86
C LEU A 228 17.91 9.12 1.54
N GLU A 229 18.28 9.02 0.26
CA GLU A 229 19.68 8.91 -0.16
C GLU A 229 20.50 10.13 0.32
N LYS A 230 19.97 11.34 0.12
CA LYS A 230 20.60 12.59 0.56
C LYS A 230 20.76 12.63 2.09
N ALA A 231 19.74 12.19 2.83
CA ALA A 231 19.80 12.11 4.29
C ALA A 231 20.90 11.15 4.78
N LEU A 232 21.05 9.98 4.14
CA LEU A 232 22.12 9.01 4.46
C LEU A 232 23.52 9.54 4.14
N ASP A 233 23.66 10.31 3.06
CA ASP A 233 24.91 11.00 2.72
C ASP A 233 25.26 12.07 3.76
N ALA A 234 24.27 12.88 4.17
CA ALA A 234 24.43 13.87 5.23
C ALA A 234 24.92 13.22 6.54
N LEU A 235 24.26 12.14 6.98
CA LEU A 235 24.66 11.36 8.16
C LEU A 235 26.08 10.82 8.04
N THR A 236 26.46 10.32 6.87
CA THR A 236 27.83 9.85 6.59
C THR A 236 28.85 10.97 6.76
N LEU A 237 28.57 12.16 6.22
CA LEU A 237 29.44 13.34 6.32
C LEU A 237 29.58 13.83 7.75
N TRP A 238 28.46 13.97 8.46
CA TRP A 238 28.45 14.47 9.83
C TRP A 238 29.15 13.51 10.80
N THR A 239 28.98 12.19 10.62
CA THR A 239 29.67 11.16 11.41
C THR A 239 31.19 11.23 11.23
N LYS A 240 31.68 11.42 9.99
CA LYS A 240 33.12 11.60 9.72
C LYS A 240 33.67 12.86 10.40
N ASN A 241 32.92 13.96 10.34
CA ASN A 241 33.34 15.23 10.94
C ASN A 241 33.42 15.15 12.48
N LYS A 242 32.47 14.47 13.14
CA LYS A 242 32.54 14.23 14.60
C LYS A 242 33.80 13.45 15.01
N LYS A 243 34.12 12.38 14.28
CA LYS A 243 35.33 11.57 14.54
C LYS A 243 36.62 12.40 14.40
N ARG A 244 36.69 13.29 13.39
CA ARG A 244 37.82 14.20 13.18
C ARG A 244 37.98 15.19 14.34
N ARG A 245 36.90 15.84 14.77
CA ARG A 245 36.92 16.79 15.91
C ARG A 245 37.37 16.10 17.21
N ASN A 246 36.85 14.92 17.49
CA ASN A 246 37.23 14.16 18.69
C ASN A 246 38.71 13.74 18.67
N LYS A 247 39.25 13.35 17.51
CA LYS A 247 40.67 13.03 17.36
C LYS A 247 41.58 14.25 17.55
N GLN A 248 41.16 15.42 17.07
CA GLN A 248 41.89 16.68 17.27
C GLN A 248 41.89 17.10 18.75
N ASN A 249 40.74 16.99 19.44
CA ASN A 249 40.65 17.33 20.86
C ASN A 249 41.48 16.40 21.76
N LYS A 250 41.60 15.12 21.40
CA LYS A 250 42.50 14.17 22.09
C LYS A 250 44.00 14.47 21.91
N ARG A 251 44.39 15.20 20.86
CA ARG A 251 45.78 15.58 20.60
C ARG A 251 46.18 16.91 21.28
N LYS A 252 45.21 17.66 21.80
CA LYS A 252 45.39 18.96 22.47
C LYS A 252 45.30 18.86 24.00
N LYS A 253 44.98 17.68 24.54
CA LYS A 253 45.13 17.32 25.95
C LYS A 253 46.40 16.51 26.11
#